data_AF-A0A0D0D907-F1
#
_entry.id   AF-A0A0D0D907-F1
#
_cell.length_a   1.000
_cell.length_b   1.000
_cell.length_c   1.000
_cell.angle_alpha   90.00
_cell.angle_beta   90.00
_cell.angle_gamma   90.00
#
_symmetry.space_group_name_H-M   'P 1'
#
loop_
_entity.id
_entity.type
_entity.pdbx_description
1 polymer ?
#
loop_
_entity_poly.entity_id
_entity_poly.type
_entity_poly.pdbx_seq_one_letter_code
_entity_poly.pdbx_strand_id
1 'polypeptide(L)'
;MQGINQKLNALQSILGFFLQSAHAPQKVIDTLAHLGVSISTDAINLAVRSLSAESQNALRDLGQSLLVSYAYDNFDVDLKSQVSTVEKPNDSLKHLMSGLLFPLVHGITIDDLKCSEELWKKSMLNPYIKGDNIPLRHSWRDLLNLHGEGSNDSNLSCRDRFNAWMFLCGLCTYGPEYFHQFQLMLQDPEPVEQIPLIKTPIYAT
;
A
#
# COMPACT_ATOMS: atom_id res chain seq x y z
N MET A 1 32.65 -11.04 28.72
CA MET A 1 32.08 -12.33 28.26
C MET A 1 30.93 -12.00 27.33
N GLN A 2 31.17 -12.03 26.01
CA GLN A 2 30.11 -11.83 25.01
C GLN A 2 29.36 -13.15 24.84
N GLY A 3 28.12 -13.21 25.34
CA GLY A 3 27.27 -14.39 25.23
C GLY A 3 26.83 -14.61 23.79
N ILE A 4 27.27 -15.72 23.20
CA ILE A 4 26.90 -16.20 21.86
C ILE A 4 25.52 -16.88 21.93
N ASN A 5 24.51 -16.15 22.40
CA ASN A 5 23.14 -16.66 22.42
C ASN A 5 22.22 -15.65 21.74
N GLN A 6 21.89 -15.91 20.47
CA GLN A 6 21.01 -15.06 19.65
C GLN A 6 19.65 -14.76 20.33
N LYS A 7 19.19 -15.60 21.27
CA LYS A 7 17.93 -15.38 22.00
C LYS A 7 18.03 -14.39 23.18
N LEU A 8 19.21 -14.17 23.76
CA LEU A 8 19.39 -13.29 24.93
C LEU A 8 19.64 -11.81 24.54
N ASN A 9 19.94 -11.53 23.27
CA ASN A 9 20.20 -10.17 22.81
C ASN A 9 18.93 -9.42 22.36
N ALA A 10 17.79 -10.10 22.20
CA ALA A 10 16.57 -9.47 21.69
C ALA A 10 16.05 -8.36 22.64
N LEU A 11 15.98 -8.65 23.95
CA LEU A 11 15.52 -7.68 24.94
C LEU A 11 16.47 -6.48 25.04
N GLN A 12 17.78 -6.74 25.10
CA GLN A 12 18.81 -5.69 25.14
C GLN A 12 18.78 -4.81 23.89
N SER A 13 18.55 -5.41 22.71
CA SER A 13 18.38 -4.70 21.45
C SER A 13 17.12 -3.84 21.47
N ILE A 14 15.97 -4.39 21.86
CA ILE A 14 14.71 -3.63 21.98
C ILE A 14 14.90 -2.45 22.94
N LEU A 15 15.53 -2.68 24.09
CA LEU A 15 15.80 -1.63 25.06
C LEU A 15 16.74 -0.55 24.49
N GLY A 16 17.79 -0.96 23.79
CA GLY A 16 18.73 -0.05 23.12
C GLY A 16 18.04 0.82 22.08
N PHE A 17 17.25 0.22 21.19
CA PHE A 17 16.46 0.94 20.20
C PHE A 17 15.44 1.88 20.86
N PHE A 18 14.75 1.43 21.91
CA PHE A 18 13.83 2.26 22.67
C PHE A 18 14.53 3.47 23.27
N LEU A 19 15.66 3.29 23.95
CA LEU A 19 16.45 4.37 24.53
C LEU A 19 16.94 5.36 23.47
N GLN A 20 17.44 4.86 22.33
CA GLN A 20 17.83 5.70 21.20
C GLN A 20 16.62 6.50 20.67
N SER A 21 15.45 5.87 20.52
CA SER A 21 14.22 6.54 20.05
C SER A 21 13.70 7.58 21.05
N ALA A 22 13.89 7.35 22.34
CA ALA A 22 13.56 8.28 23.42
C ALA A 22 14.60 9.40 23.59
N HIS A 23 15.59 9.49 22.69
CA HIS A 23 16.66 10.48 22.72
C HIS A 23 17.48 10.42 24.03
N ALA A 24 17.64 9.22 24.60
CA ALA A 24 18.48 9.05 25.78
C ALA A 24 19.94 9.44 25.44
N PRO A 25 20.65 10.15 26.33
CA PRO A 25 22.05 10.52 26.08
C PRO A 25 22.90 9.27 25.84
N GLN A 26 23.80 9.34 24.84
CA GLN A 26 24.68 8.22 24.47
C GLN A 26 25.42 7.62 25.68
N LYS A 27 25.91 8.46 26.60
CA LYS A 27 26.56 8.00 27.85
C LYS A 27 25.66 7.10 28.70
N VAL A 28 24.35 7.35 28.74
CA VAL A 28 23.39 6.52 29.47
C VAL A 28 23.23 5.17 28.78
N ILE A 29 23.06 5.17 27.44
CA ILE A 29 22.94 3.95 26.64
C ILE A 29 24.19 3.09 26.80
N ASP A 30 25.37 3.69 26.67
CA ASP A 30 26.64 2.98 26.80
C ASP A 30 26.88 2.47 28.23
N THR A 31 26.48 3.22 29.26
CA THR A 31 26.56 2.73 30.65
C THR A 31 25.67 1.51 30.84
N LEU A 32 24.43 1.56 30.35
CA LEU A 32 23.51 0.42 30.40
C LEU A 32 23.99 -0.76 29.55
N ALA A 33 24.70 -0.50 28.45
CA ALA A 33 25.34 -1.54 27.65
C ALA A 33 26.49 -2.23 28.40
N HIS A 34 27.33 -1.46 29.10
CA HIS A 34 28.37 -2.01 29.97
C HIS A 34 27.80 -2.82 31.14
N LEU A 35 26.61 -2.46 31.64
CA LEU A 35 25.87 -3.24 32.64
C LEU A 35 25.15 -4.48 32.08
N GLY A 36 25.18 -4.68 30.75
CA GLY A 36 24.48 -5.79 30.10
C GLY A 36 22.96 -5.65 30.08
N VAL A 37 22.45 -4.42 30.17
CA VAL A 37 21.00 -4.11 30.15
C VAL A 37 20.55 -3.68 28.74
N SER A 38 21.44 -3.05 27.97
CA SER A 38 21.21 -2.59 26.59
C SER A 38 22.31 -3.09 25.66
N ILE A 39 22.13 -2.94 24.36
CA ILE A 39 23.23 -2.92 23.38
C ILE A 39 23.89 -1.53 23.34
N SER A 40 25.14 -1.45 22.87
CA SER A 40 25.85 -0.18 22.71
C SER A 40 25.29 0.66 21.57
N THR A 41 25.56 1.96 21.58
CA THR A 41 25.14 2.83 20.46
C THR A 41 25.76 2.41 19.12
N ASP A 42 26.97 1.87 19.13
CA ASP A 42 27.62 1.37 17.90
C ASP A 42 26.88 0.16 17.34
N ALA A 43 26.42 -0.75 18.20
CA ALA A 43 25.61 -1.89 17.79
C ALA A 43 24.25 -1.45 17.24
N ILE A 44 23.62 -0.44 17.85
CA ILE A 44 22.37 0.16 17.34
C ILE A 44 22.60 0.73 15.94
N ASN A 45 23.61 1.58 15.76
CA ASN A 45 23.92 2.21 14.48
C ASN A 45 24.26 1.18 13.40
N LEU A 46 25.01 0.13 13.75
CA LEU A 46 25.31 -0.97 12.82
C LEU A 46 24.04 -1.71 12.43
N ALA A 47 23.14 -2.00 13.38
CA ALA A 47 21.87 -2.67 13.11
C ALA A 47 20.97 -1.82 12.21
N VAL A 48 20.85 -0.50 12.44
CA VAL A 48 20.10 0.42 11.57
C VAL A 48 20.67 0.42 10.15
N ARG A 49 21.99 0.54 9.99
CA ARG A 49 22.64 0.51 8.67
C ARG A 49 22.42 -0.82 7.96
N SER A 50 22.53 -1.93 8.68
CA SER A 50 22.32 -3.27 8.10
C SER A 50 20.88 -3.46 7.65
N LEU A 51 19.91 -3.07 8.49
CA LEU A 51 18.49 -3.14 8.16
C LEU A 51 18.14 -2.24 6.97
N SER A 52 18.68 -1.02 6.94
CA SER A 52 18.48 -0.11 5.81
C SER A 52 19.05 -0.67 4.49
N ALA A 53 20.22 -1.30 4.52
CA ALA A 53 20.79 -1.94 3.35
C ALA A 53 19.96 -3.15 2.89
N GLU A 54 19.48 -3.96 3.82
CA GLU A 54 18.58 -5.10 3.53
C GLU A 54 17.25 -4.61 2.91
N SER A 55 16.61 -3.60 3.51
CA SER A 55 15.40 -2.96 2.99
C SER A 55 15.62 -2.40 1.59
N GLN A 56 16.76 -1.75 1.33
CA GLN A 56 17.09 -1.23 0.00
C GLN A 56 17.24 -2.34 -1.04
N ASN A 57 17.90 -3.45 -0.69
CA ASN A 57 18.00 -4.62 -1.58
C ASN A 57 16.62 -5.22 -1.85
N ALA A 58 15.80 -5.42 -0.82
CA ALA A 58 14.45 -5.95 -0.97
C ALA A 58 13.56 -5.06 -1.85
N LEU A 59 13.64 -3.73 -1.69
CA LEU A 59 12.92 -2.77 -2.54
C LEU A 59 13.41 -2.81 -3.99
N ARG A 60 14.71 -2.94 -4.21
CA ARG A 60 15.28 -3.07 -5.56
C ARG A 60 14.79 -4.34 -6.24
N ASP A 61 14.86 -5.47 -5.54
CA ASP A 61 14.46 -6.78 -6.07
C ASP A 61 12.95 -6.80 -6.34
N LEU A 62 12.15 -6.21 -5.46
CA LEU A 62 10.72 -6.00 -5.67
C LEU A 62 10.44 -5.13 -6.89
N GLY A 63 11.14 -4.00 -7.04
CA GLY A 63 11.01 -3.13 -8.22
C GLY A 63 11.39 -3.84 -9.52
N GLN A 64 12.44 -4.65 -9.51
CA GLN A 64 12.89 -5.43 -10.67
C GLN A 64 11.91 -6.54 -11.08
N SER A 65 11.07 -7.02 -10.15
CA SER A 65 10.03 -7.99 -10.49
C SER A 65 8.97 -7.44 -11.44
N LEU A 66 8.84 -6.10 -11.52
CA LEU A 66 7.76 -5.38 -12.22
C LEU A 66 6.34 -5.71 -11.72
N LEU A 67 6.19 -6.51 -10.66
CA LEU A 67 4.92 -6.91 -10.05
C LEU A 67 4.67 -6.11 -8.77
N VAL A 68 4.76 -4.78 -8.89
CA VAL A 68 4.64 -3.86 -7.76
C VAL A 68 3.74 -2.68 -8.10
N SER A 69 2.95 -2.22 -7.13
CA SER A 69 2.19 -0.98 -7.19
C SER A 69 2.87 0.09 -6.35
N TYR A 70 2.88 1.32 -6.86
CA TYR A 70 3.41 2.49 -6.17
C TYR A 70 2.28 3.32 -5.59
N ALA A 71 2.38 3.70 -4.32
CA ALA A 71 1.54 4.72 -3.71
C ALA A 71 2.42 5.87 -3.25
N TYR A 72 2.08 7.08 -3.69
CA TYR A 72 2.74 8.29 -3.23
C TYR A 72 1.81 9.03 -2.29
N ASP A 73 2.38 9.55 -1.21
CA ASP A 73 1.68 10.39 -0.25
C ASP A 73 2.50 11.65 0.02
N ASN A 74 1.84 12.79 0.16
CA ASN A 74 2.48 14.05 0.52
C ASN A 74 2.18 14.29 2.00
N PHE A 75 3.21 14.39 2.83
CA PHE A 75 3.05 14.64 4.25
C PHE A 75 3.94 15.80 4.70
N ASP A 76 3.41 16.55 5.66
CA ASP A 76 4.06 17.72 6.22
C ASP A 76 4.67 17.36 7.57
N VAL A 77 5.97 17.65 7.74
CA VAL A 77 6.68 17.42 9.00
C VAL A 77 7.11 18.75 9.58
N ASP A 78 6.71 19.02 10.82
CA ASP A 78 7.24 20.12 11.60
C ASP A 78 8.61 19.74 12.20
N LEU A 79 9.68 19.98 11.45
CA LEU A 79 11.05 19.77 11.90
C LEU A 79 11.52 21.00 12.67
N LYS A 80 11.27 20.99 13.98
CA LYS A 80 11.72 22.06 14.88
C LYS A 80 13.25 22.08 14.95
N SER A 81 13.84 23.17 14.48
CA SER A 81 15.27 23.44 14.65
C SER A 81 15.62 23.56 16.14
N GLN A 82 16.72 22.92 16.56
CA GLN A 82 17.25 23.04 17.91
C GLN A 82 17.81 24.45 18.21
N VAL A 83 18.10 25.24 17.15
CA VAL A 83 18.59 26.62 17.23
C VAL A 83 17.60 27.53 16.49
N SER A 84 16.83 28.30 17.23
CA SER A 84 15.92 29.29 16.65
C SER A 84 16.75 30.48 16.16
N THR A 85 16.97 30.59 14.84
CA THR A 85 17.60 31.77 14.24
C THR A 85 16.55 32.88 14.09
N VAL A 86 16.90 34.09 14.55
CA VAL A 86 16.04 35.30 14.58
C VAL A 86 15.41 35.62 13.22
N GLU A 87 16.03 35.19 12.13
CA GLU A 87 15.65 35.54 10.76
C GLU A 87 14.49 34.71 10.19
N LYS A 88 14.16 33.54 10.76
CA LYS A 88 13.05 32.69 10.28
C LYS A 88 12.43 31.83 11.41
N PRO A 89 11.63 32.42 12.31
CA PRO A 89 11.08 31.69 13.46
C PRO A 89 10.06 30.59 13.11
N ASN A 90 9.52 30.55 11.88
CA ASN A 90 8.41 29.66 11.48
C ASN A 90 8.69 28.77 10.25
N ASP A 91 9.94 28.62 9.79
CA ASP A 91 10.30 27.79 8.61
C ASP A 91 10.63 26.32 9.00
N SER A 92 9.83 25.76 9.91
CA SER A 92 9.99 24.39 10.44
C SER A 92 9.15 23.36 9.70
N LEU A 93 8.07 23.79 9.03
CA LEU A 93 7.24 22.92 8.20
C LEU A 93 8.00 22.50 6.94
N LYS A 94 8.23 21.20 6.75
CA LYS A 94 8.82 20.62 5.55
C LYS A 94 7.79 19.76 4.84
N HIS A 95 7.57 20.07 3.56
CA HIS A 95 6.75 19.26 2.66
C HIS A 95 7.60 18.11 2.12
N LEU A 96 7.21 16.87 2.42
CA LEU A 96 7.90 15.66 1.97
C LEU A 96 6.93 14.80 1.17
N MET A 97 7.47 14.10 0.16
CA MET A 97 6.76 13.07 -0.56
C MET A 97 7.27 11.72 -0.11
N SER A 98 6.40 10.89 0.44
CA SER A 98 6.66 9.48 0.73
C SER A 98 6.22 8.62 -0.45
N GLY A 99 6.91 7.51 -0.67
CA GLY A 99 6.55 6.50 -1.64
C GLY A 99 6.53 5.13 -0.97
N LEU A 100 5.48 4.36 -1.20
CA LEU A 100 5.32 2.99 -0.71
C LEU A 100 5.16 2.04 -1.88
N LEU A 101 5.84 0.89 -1.80
CA LEU A 101 5.81 -0.18 -2.80
C LEU A 101 5.03 -1.37 -2.25
N PHE A 102 4.00 -1.80 -2.99
CA PHE A 102 3.18 -2.96 -2.63
C PHE A 102 3.36 -4.08 -3.65
N PRO A 103 3.75 -5.30 -3.23
CA PRO A 103 3.79 -6.44 -4.14
C PRO A 103 2.38 -6.79 -4.63
N LEU A 104 2.26 -7.08 -5.92
CA LEU A 104 1.02 -7.52 -6.56
C LEU A 104 0.82 -9.02 -6.33
N VAL A 105 0.33 -9.39 -5.15
CA VAL A 105 0.24 -10.80 -4.70
C VAL A 105 -0.99 -11.58 -5.18
N HIS A 106 -1.90 -10.93 -5.91
CA HIS A 106 -3.23 -11.45 -6.31
C HIS A 106 -3.19 -12.43 -7.51
N GLY A 107 -2.10 -13.20 -7.66
CA GLY A 107 -1.89 -14.04 -8.84
C GLY A 107 -1.56 -13.24 -10.10
N ILE A 108 -1.23 -11.95 -9.96
CA ILE A 108 -0.91 -11.05 -11.07
C ILE A 108 0.43 -11.49 -11.68
N THR A 109 0.41 -11.61 -13.01
CA THR A 109 1.57 -11.94 -13.83
C THR A 109 2.02 -10.71 -14.63
N ILE A 110 3.22 -10.77 -15.21
CA ILE A 110 3.73 -9.71 -16.08
C ILE A 110 2.81 -9.53 -17.29
N ASP A 111 2.15 -10.61 -17.73
CA ASP A 111 1.25 -10.59 -18.88
C ASP A 111 0.00 -9.73 -18.62
N ASP A 112 -0.47 -9.67 -17.37
CA ASP A 112 -1.60 -8.84 -16.97
C ASP A 112 -1.24 -7.34 -17.00
N LEU A 113 0.05 -7.01 -16.88
CA LEU A 113 0.56 -5.64 -16.92
C LEU A 113 0.86 -5.14 -18.34
N LYS A 114 0.72 -5.99 -19.38
CA LYS A 114 0.88 -5.59 -20.79
C LYS A 114 -0.05 -4.47 -21.21
N CYS A 115 -1.19 -4.32 -20.52
CA CYS A 115 -2.12 -3.22 -20.75
C CYS A 115 -1.46 -1.85 -20.60
N SER A 116 -0.44 -1.71 -19.74
CA SER A 116 0.28 -0.46 -19.53
C SER A 116 1.03 0.01 -20.79
N GLU A 117 1.67 -0.90 -21.52
CA GLU A 117 2.36 -0.60 -22.77
C GLU A 117 1.36 -0.21 -23.86
N GLU A 118 0.29 -0.98 -24.02
CA GLU A 118 -0.77 -0.69 -25.00
C GLU A 118 -1.49 0.63 -24.69
N LEU A 119 -1.75 0.90 -23.41
CA LEU A 119 -2.35 2.15 -22.94
C LEU A 119 -1.41 3.33 -23.19
N TRP A 120 -0.09 3.18 -22.96
CA TRP A 120 0.89 4.21 -23.28
C TRP A 120 1.02 4.47 -24.79
N LYS A 121 1.04 3.42 -25.61
CA LYS A 121 1.06 3.56 -27.09
C LYS A 121 -0.15 4.32 -27.64
N LYS A 122 -1.31 4.16 -27.00
CA LYS A 122 -2.59 4.78 -27.39
C LYS A 122 -2.91 6.07 -26.61
N SER A 123 -2.07 6.44 -25.65
CA SER A 123 -2.31 7.60 -24.79
C SER A 123 -2.14 8.90 -25.54
N MET A 124 -3.10 9.83 -25.40
CA MET A 124 -2.97 11.21 -25.92
C MET A 124 -1.82 11.99 -25.25
N LEU A 125 -1.32 11.52 -24.10
CA LEU A 125 -0.19 12.12 -23.40
C LEU A 125 1.17 11.63 -23.93
N ASN A 126 1.19 10.64 -24.82
CA ASN A 126 2.42 10.14 -25.41
C ASN A 126 2.88 11.08 -26.55
N PRO A 127 4.03 11.77 -26.42
CA PRO A 127 4.49 12.74 -27.42
C PRO A 127 4.90 12.10 -28.75
N TYR A 128 5.03 10.77 -28.81
CA TYR A 128 5.46 10.02 -29.98
C TYR A 128 4.31 9.33 -30.71
N ILE A 129 3.05 9.60 -30.34
CA ILE A 129 1.89 8.98 -30.98
C ILE A 129 1.78 9.43 -32.44
N LYS A 130 1.67 8.46 -33.36
CA LYS A 130 1.41 8.72 -34.78
C LYS A 130 -0.11 8.82 -35.00
N GLY A 131 -0.56 9.65 -35.94
CA GLY A 131 -1.98 9.96 -36.15
C GLY A 131 -2.89 8.73 -36.29
N ASP A 132 -2.40 7.64 -36.89
CA ASP A 132 -3.15 6.39 -37.08
C ASP A 132 -3.36 5.58 -35.78
N ASN A 133 -2.63 5.91 -34.70
CA ASN A 133 -2.68 5.21 -33.41
C ASN A 133 -3.53 5.93 -32.36
N ILE A 134 -4.16 7.06 -32.70
CA ILE A 134 -5.03 7.78 -31.77
C ILE A 134 -6.33 6.97 -31.63
N PRO A 135 -6.63 6.40 -30.45
CA PRO A 135 -7.84 5.64 -30.26
C PRO A 135 -9.08 6.54 -30.39
N LEU A 136 -10.19 5.94 -30.82
CA LEU A 136 -11.48 6.61 -30.74
C LEU A 136 -11.72 7.04 -29.30
N ARG A 137 -12.25 8.25 -29.10
CA ARG A 137 -12.67 8.68 -27.75
C ARG A 137 -13.81 7.80 -27.28
N HIS A 138 -13.51 6.96 -26.30
CA HIS A 138 -14.53 6.26 -25.54
C HIS A 138 -15.14 7.21 -24.51
N SER A 139 -16.45 7.09 -24.35
CA SER A 139 -17.23 7.71 -23.30
C SER A 139 -17.47 6.72 -22.16
N TRP A 140 -17.97 7.20 -21.02
CA TRP A 140 -18.39 6.33 -19.93
C TRP A 140 -19.46 5.30 -20.35
N ARG A 141 -20.21 5.56 -21.44
CA ARG A 141 -21.22 4.63 -21.96
C ARG A 141 -20.60 3.37 -22.54
N ASP A 142 -19.39 3.47 -23.08
CA ASP A 142 -18.67 2.32 -23.62
C ASP A 142 -18.23 1.37 -22.49
N LEU A 143 -18.05 1.90 -21.26
CA LEU A 143 -17.76 1.09 -20.08
C LEU A 143 -18.94 0.19 -19.69
N LEU A 144 -20.16 0.55 -20.08
CA LEU A 144 -21.36 -0.24 -19.77
C LEU A 144 -21.39 -1.58 -20.50
N ASN A 145 -20.61 -1.71 -21.57
CA ASN A 145 -20.55 -2.89 -22.42
C ASN A 145 -19.25 -3.68 -22.24
N LEU A 146 -18.45 -3.38 -21.22
CA LEU A 146 -17.17 -4.08 -20.96
C LEU A 146 -17.37 -5.57 -20.68
N HIS A 147 -18.47 -5.91 -20.01
CA HIS A 147 -18.82 -7.28 -19.70
C HIS A 147 -19.93 -7.73 -20.65
N GLY A 148 -19.63 -8.71 -21.49
CA GLY A 148 -20.62 -9.29 -22.41
C GLY A 148 -21.77 -9.96 -21.66
N GLU A 149 -22.95 -9.97 -22.27
CA GLU A 149 -24.08 -10.72 -21.74
C GLU A 149 -23.81 -12.22 -21.89
N GLY A 150 -23.73 -12.95 -20.77
CA GLY A 150 -23.68 -14.41 -20.79
C GLY A 150 -24.98 -15.00 -21.35
N SER A 151 -24.89 -16.17 -21.97
CA SER A 151 -26.07 -16.91 -22.44
C SER A 151 -26.87 -17.43 -21.24
N ASN A 152 -27.88 -16.69 -20.80
CA ASN A 152 -28.78 -17.10 -19.72
C ASN A 152 -30.23 -17.11 -20.19
N ASP A 153 -31.03 -18.00 -19.61
CA ASP A 153 -32.47 -18.18 -19.88
C ASP A 153 -33.35 -17.03 -19.31
N SER A 154 -32.75 -16.05 -18.65
CA SER A 154 -33.45 -14.89 -18.10
C SER A 154 -33.59 -13.77 -19.13
N ASN A 155 -34.77 -13.15 -19.22
CA ASN A 155 -35.01 -11.94 -20.03
C ASN A 155 -34.27 -10.68 -19.50
N LEU A 156 -33.43 -10.80 -18.48
CA LEU A 156 -32.71 -9.69 -17.85
C LEU A 156 -31.21 -9.78 -18.15
N SER A 157 -30.60 -8.66 -18.48
CA SER A 157 -29.14 -8.57 -18.62
C SER A 157 -28.46 -8.82 -17.27
N CYS A 158 -27.16 -9.13 -17.29
CA CYS A 158 -26.34 -9.21 -16.06
C CYS A 158 -26.45 -7.92 -15.23
N ARG A 159 -26.48 -6.77 -15.91
CA ARG A 159 -26.62 -5.46 -15.27
C ARG A 159 -27.99 -5.26 -14.63
N ASP A 160 -29.06 -5.68 -15.30
CA ASP A 160 -30.42 -5.56 -14.75
C ASP A 160 -30.58 -6.43 -13.51
N ARG A 161 -29.99 -7.64 -13.52
CA ARG A 161 -29.96 -8.52 -12.34
C ARG A 161 -29.19 -7.88 -11.18
N PHE A 162 -28.03 -7.29 -11.44
CA PHE A 162 -27.27 -6.57 -10.41
C PHE A 162 -28.03 -5.34 -9.88
N ASN A 163 -28.63 -4.54 -10.74
CA ASN A 163 -29.43 -3.37 -10.32
C ASN A 163 -30.64 -3.78 -9.48
N ALA A 164 -31.35 -4.84 -9.88
CA ALA A 164 -32.45 -5.40 -9.11
C ALA A 164 -31.97 -5.88 -7.74
N TRP A 165 -30.84 -6.59 -7.69
CA TRP A 165 -30.21 -7.00 -6.45
C TRP A 165 -29.84 -5.81 -5.56
N MET A 166 -29.16 -4.79 -6.09
CA MET A 166 -28.79 -3.57 -5.35
C MET A 166 -30.00 -2.87 -4.74
N PHE A 167 -31.09 -2.76 -5.50
CA PHE A 167 -32.33 -2.17 -5.01
C PHE A 167 -32.94 -2.98 -3.87
N LEU A 168 -33.06 -4.29 -4.03
CA LEU A 168 -33.60 -5.18 -3.01
C LEU A 168 -32.72 -5.20 -1.75
N CYS A 169 -31.40 -5.25 -1.92
CA CYS A 169 -30.42 -5.20 -0.84
C CYS A 169 -30.55 -3.89 -0.05
N GLY A 170 -30.64 -2.75 -0.74
CA GLY A 170 -30.90 -1.45 -0.11
C GLY A 170 -32.23 -1.41 0.64
N LEU A 171 -33.30 -1.94 0.06
CA LEU A 171 -34.63 -1.98 0.69
C LEU A 171 -34.66 -2.88 1.92
N CYS A 172 -33.97 -4.03 1.90
CA CYS A 172 -33.93 -4.95 3.04
C CYS A 172 -32.97 -4.48 4.14
N THR A 173 -31.97 -3.64 3.81
CA THR A 173 -30.98 -3.16 4.80
C THR A 173 -31.39 -1.83 5.43
N TYR A 174 -32.00 -0.93 4.65
CA TYR A 174 -32.27 0.44 5.07
C TYR A 174 -33.75 0.87 4.89
N GLY A 175 -34.59 -0.02 4.37
CA GLY A 175 -36.00 0.26 4.15
C GLY A 175 -36.87 0.09 5.42
N PRO A 176 -38.20 0.08 5.24
CA PRO A 176 -39.13 -0.20 6.34
C PRO A 176 -38.88 -1.59 6.98
N GLU A 177 -39.13 -1.73 8.29
CA GLU A 177 -38.90 -2.97 9.05
C GLU A 177 -39.52 -4.22 8.41
N TYR A 178 -40.66 -4.06 7.74
CA TYR A 178 -41.31 -5.15 7.00
C TYR A 178 -40.36 -5.83 6.00
N PHE A 179 -39.45 -5.10 5.37
CA PHE A 179 -38.56 -5.66 4.35
C PHE A 179 -37.31 -6.33 4.93
N HIS A 180 -36.95 -6.06 6.19
CA HIS A 180 -35.77 -6.66 6.84
C HIS A 180 -35.88 -8.19 6.92
N GLN A 181 -37.10 -8.73 7.02
CA GLN A 181 -37.33 -10.18 7.06
C GLN A 181 -36.84 -10.92 5.80
N PHE A 182 -36.72 -10.23 4.66
CA PHE A 182 -36.27 -10.81 3.39
C PHE A 182 -34.75 -10.78 3.21
N GLN A 183 -33.99 -10.18 4.15
CA GLN A 183 -32.54 -10.07 4.04
C GLN A 183 -31.87 -11.45 3.90
N LEU A 184 -32.35 -12.46 4.62
CA LEU A 184 -31.83 -13.83 4.54
C LEU A 184 -32.18 -14.56 3.23
N MET A 185 -33.14 -14.03 2.46
CA MET A 185 -33.55 -14.60 1.17
C MET A 185 -32.76 -14.03 -0.01
N LEU A 186 -32.01 -12.94 0.20
CA LEU A 186 -31.14 -12.35 -0.81
C LEU A 186 -29.87 -13.19 -0.96
N GLN A 187 -29.66 -13.72 -2.17
CA GLN A 187 -28.39 -14.33 -2.55
C GLN A 187 -27.38 -13.24 -2.92
N ASP A 188 -26.10 -13.56 -2.84
CA ASP A 188 -25.05 -12.68 -3.34
C ASP A 188 -25.19 -12.48 -4.87
N PRO A 189 -24.80 -11.31 -5.40
CA PRO A 189 -24.86 -11.05 -6.82
C PRO A 189 -23.86 -11.94 -7.58
N GLU A 190 -24.17 -12.24 -8.83
CA GLU A 190 -23.28 -13.00 -9.70
C GLU A 190 -21.93 -12.28 -9.86
N PRO A 191 -20.80 -12.92 -9.52
CA PRO A 191 -19.49 -12.30 -9.68
C PRO A 191 -19.13 -12.24 -11.17
N VAL A 192 -18.77 -11.05 -11.65
CA VAL A 192 -18.32 -10.85 -13.04
C VAL A 192 -16.82 -11.06 -13.16
N GLU A 193 -16.04 -10.38 -12.32
CA GLU A 193 -14.60 -10.54 -12.22
C GLU A 193 -14.23 -10.46 -10.74
N GLN A 194 -14.18 -11.62 -10.09
CA GLN A 194 -13.90 -11.68 -8.67
C GLN A 194 -12.41 -11.43 -8.42
N ILE A 195 -12.09 -10.28 -7.83
CA ILE A 195 -10.74 -10.00 -7.35
C ILE A 195 -10.49 -10.90 -6.13
N PRO A 196 -9.47 -11.76 -6.15
CA PRO A 196 -9.17 -12.61 -5.02
C PRO A 196 -8.76 -11.75 -3.82
N LEU A 197 -9.32 -12.04 -2.64
CA LEU A 197 -8.94 -11.37 -1.42
C LEU A 197 -7.66 -12.01 -0.87
N ILE A 198 -6.53 -11.33 -1.04
CA ILE A 198 -5.25 -11.76 -0.49
C ILE A 198 -4.72 -10.67 0.43
N LYS A 199 -4.19 -11.08 1.60
CA LYS A 199 -3.54 -10.16 2.51
C LYS A 199 -2.23 -9.70 1.89
N THR A 200 -2.13 -8.42 1.56
CA THR A 200 -0.88 -7.83 1.08
C THR A 200 0.19 -7.94 2.17
N PRO A 201 1.33 -8.60 1.90
CA PRO A 201 2.46 -8.56 2.82
C PRO A 201 3.02 -7.14 2.84
N ILE A 202 3.10 -6.56 4.03
CA ILE A 202 3.71 -5.25 4.24
C ILE A 202 5.21 -5.51 4.47
N TYR A 203 6.04 -5.13 3.51
CA TYR A 203 7.47 -5.02 3.74
C TYR A 203 7.69 -3.70 4.48
N ALA A 204 7.95 -3.78 5.79
CA ALA A 204 8.31 -2.61 6.57
C ALA A 204 9.67 -2.10 6.08
N THR A 205 9.70 -0.82 5.66
CA THR A 205 10.92 -0.08 5.34
C THR A 205 11.66 0.34 6.58
#